data_AF-A0A7C6J4M4-F1
#
_entry.id   AF-A0A7C6J4M4-F1
#
_cell.length_a   1.000
_cell.length_b   1.000
_cell.length_c   1.000
_cell.angle_alpha   90.00
_cell.angle_beta   90.00
_cell.angle_gamma   90.00
#
_symmetry.space_group_name_H-M   'P 1'
#
loop_
_entity.id
_entity.type
_entity.pdbx_description
1 polymer ?
#
loop_
_entity_poly.entity_id
_entity_poly.type
_entity_poly.pdbx_seq_one_letter_code
_entity_poly.pdbx_strand_id
1 'polypeptide(L)'
;MIKLNVLVEIGIKLVLAAGSAFFLYRDARARDYSWLMWTILCAFILFTPGLIGAFFTLLLVFAIYFSTRPKGELKPCPHCKKTVHHILAFCPFCKRPVKRECLRCHETVEWDTVICPHCRSTNLTDS
;
A
#
# COMPACT_ATOMS: atom_id res chain seq x y z
N MET A 1 -32.11 -6.00 26.54
CA MET A 1 -32.61 -5.49 25.24
C MET A 1 -31.58 -4.53 24.66
N ILE A 2 -30.91 -4.90 23.56
CA ILE A 2 -30.01 -3.99 22.82
C ILE A 2 -30.90 -2.96 22.12
N LYS A 3 -30.63 -1.67 22.30
CA LYS A 3 -31.40 -0.59 21.67
C LYS A 3 -31.10 -0.55 20.16
N LEU A 4 -32.11 -0.28 19.33
CA LEU A 4 -31.97 -0.16 17.86
C LEU A 4 -30.83 0.80 17.48
N ASN A 5 -30.69 1.92 18.19
CA ASN A 5 -29.62 2.91 17.94
C ASN A 5 -28.21 2.32 18.10
N VAL A 6 -28.02 1.37 19.02
CA VAL A 6 -26.73 0.70 19.24
C VAL A 6 -26.42 -0.25 18.08
N LEU A 7 -27.42 -0.97 17.57
CA LEU A 7 -27.27 -1.82 16.38
C LEU A 7 -26.91 -1.00 15.14
N VAL A 8 -27.57 0.14 14.94
CA VAL A 8 -27.27 1.06 13.83
C VAL A 8 -25.85 1.60 13.94
N GLU A 9 -25.42 2.02 15.13
CA GLU A 9 -24.07 2.52 15.38
C GLU A 9 -22.99 1.47 15.06
N ILE A 10 -23.17 0.24 15.54
CA ILE A 10 -22.25 -0.86 15.26
C ILE A 10 -22.18 -1.15 13.74
N GLY A 11 -23.33 -1.15 13.06
CA GLY A 11 -23.39 -1.33 11.61
C GLY A 11 -22.59 -0.27 10.85
N ILE A 12 -22.75 1.01 11.22
CA ILE A 12 -22.00 2.11 10.61
C ILE A 12 -20.48 1.94 10.84
N LYS A 13 -20.08 1.62 12.07
CA LYS A 13 -18.67 1.42 12.42
C LYS A 13 -18.05 0.25 11.64
N LEU A 14 -18.78 -0.84 11.44
CA LEU A 14 -18.32 -1.99 10.65
C LEU A 14 -18.07 -1.61 9.19
N VAL A 15 -18.99 -0.87 8.56
CA VAL A 15 -18.81 -0.41 7.18
C VAL A 15 -17.60 0.52 7.05
N LEU A 16 -17.46 1.48 7.97
CA LEU A 16 -16.33 2.41 7.98
C LEU A 16 -14.99 1.69 8.20
N ALA A 17 -14.93 0.77 9.16
CA ALA A 17 -13.73 0.00 9.47
C ALA A 17 -13.33 -0.89 8.28
N ALA A 18 -14.28 -1.64 7.71
CA ALA A 18 -14.01 -2.55 6.59
C ALA A 18 -13.58 -1.79 5.32
N GLY A 19 -14.27 -0.70 4.99
CA GLY A 19 -13.92 0.13 3.83
C GLY A 19 -12.53 0.76 3.97
N SER A 20 -12.22 1.30 5.15
CA SER A 20 -10.92 1.89 5.46
C SER A 20 -9.80 0.85 5.46
N ALA A 21 -10.04 -0.31 6.08
CA ALA A 21 -9.07 -1.40 6.11
C ALA A 21 -8.77 -1.91 4.70
N PHE A 22 -9.79 -2.08 3.84
CA PHE A 22 -9.59 -2.48 2.45
C PHE A 22 -8.79 -1.44 1.65
N PHE A 23 -9.09 -0.16 1.83
CA PHE A 23 -8.36 0.92 1.18
C PHE A 23 -6.89 0.96 1.62
N LEU A 24 -6.65 0.98 2.93
CA LEU A 24 -5.30 1.00 3.49
C LEU A 24 -4.53 -0.26 3.13
N TYR A 25 -5.15 -1.44 3.17
CA TYR A 25 -4.54 -2.68 2.69
C TYR A 25 -4.00 -2.52 1.27
N ARG A 26 -4.84 -2.06 0.35
CA ARG A 26 -4.49 -1.97 -1.06
C ARG A 26 -3.36 -0.96 -1.31
N ASP A 27 -3.43 0.22 -0.72
CA ASP A 27 -2.40 1.25 -0.89
C ASP A 27 -1.10 0.87 -0.15
N ALA A 28 -1.18 0.39 1.08
CA ALA A 28 -0.02 0.00 1.88
C ALA A 28 0.71 -1.19 1.27
N ARG A 29 -0.02 -2.19 0.78
CA ARG A 29 0.56 -3.35 0.09
C ARG A 29 1.24 -2.96 -1.22
N ALA A 30 0.70 -1.99 -1.96
CA ALA A 30 1.34 -1.48 -3.18
C ALA A 30 2.66 -0.75 -2.90
N ARG A 31 2.84 -0.23 -1.68
CA ARG A 31 4.04 0.48 -1.22
C ARG A 31 4.97 -0.37 -0.35
N ASP A 32 4.65 -1.66 -0.17
CA ASP A 32 5.27 -2.57 0.80
C ASP A 32 5.42 -1.96 2.22
N TYR A 33 4.44 -1.15 2.61
CA TYR A 33 4.48 -0.37 3.84
C TYR A 33 3.64 -1.01 4.93
N SER A 34 4.24 -1.85 5.79
CA SER A 34 3.64 -2.39 7.05
C SER A 34 2.12 -2.66 7.00
N TRP A 35 1.62 -3.25 5.91
CA TRP A 35 0.19 -3.27 5.57
C TRP A 35 -0.70 -3.87 6.65
N LEU A 36 -0.23 -4.93 7.34
CA LEU A 36 -0.95 -5.59 8.42
C LEU A 36 -1.26 -4.63 9.56
N MET A 37 -0.28 -3.84 9.98
CA MET A 37 -0.43 -2.91 11.10
C MET A 37 -1.57 -1.92 10.83
N TRP A 38 -1.59 -1.29 9.64
CA TRP A 38 -2.61 -0.31 9.27
C TRP A 38 -4.00 -0.92 9.12
N THR A 39 -4.10 -2.14 8.58
CA THR A 39 -5.38 -2.83 8.44
C THR A 39 -5.98 -3.24 9.78
N ILE A 40 -5.15 -3.74 10.70
CA ILE A 40 -5.58 -4.13 12.05
C ILE A 40 -5.93 -2.88 12.86
N LEU A 41 -5.17 -1.79 12.69
CA LEU A 41 -5.44 -0.52 13.37
C LEU A 41 -6.85 0.03 13.05
N CYS A 42 -7.35 -0.16 11.83
CA CYS A 42 -8.73 0.21 11.48
C CYS A 42 -9.79 -0.57 12.26
N ALA A 43 -9.51 -1.80 12.72
CA ALA A 43 -10.47 -2.56 13.51
C ALA A 43 -10.69 -1.94 14.90
N PHE A 44 -9.72 -1.16 15.42
CA PHE A 44 -9.86 -0.47 16.69
C PHE A 44 -10.99 0.58 16.69
N ILE A 45 -11.44 1.03 15.52
CA ILE A 45 -12.59 1.93 15.36
C ILE A 45 -13.86 1.34 16.00
N LEU A 46 -14.02 0.01 15.98
CA LEU A 46 -15.17 -0.68 16.57
C LEU A 46 -15.26 -0.50 18.09
N PHE A 47 -14.14 -0.29 18.76
CA PHE A 47 -14.05 -0.15 20.22
C PHE A 47 -14.15 1.30 20.70
N THR A 48 -14.19 2.27 19.77
CA THR A 48 -14.32 3.67 20.15
C THR A 48 -15.74 4.00 20.63
N PRO A 49 -15.90 4.83 21.67
CA PRO A 49 -17.23 5.23 22.14
C PRO A 49 -17.86 6.26 21.18
N GLY A 50 -19.11 6.01 20.78
CA GLY A 50 -19.87 6.90 19.91
C GLY A 50 -19.39 6.95 18.46
N LEU A 51 -20.18 7.59 17.60
CA LEU A 51 -19.84 7.81 16.18
C LEU A 51 -18.80 8.92 16.00
N ILE A 52 -18.85 9.95 16.85
CA ILE A 52 -17.92 11.08 16.80
C ILE A 52 -16.49 10.58 17.08
N GLY A 53 -16.31 9.74 18.10
CA GLY A 53 -15.01 9.13 18.42
C GLY A 53 -14.47 8.25 17.28
N ALA A 54 -15.34 7.46 16.64
CA ALA A 54 -14.98 6.66 15.47
C ALA A 54 -14.50 7.54 14.30
N PHE A 55 -15.14 8.69 14.07
CA PHE A 55 -14.73 9.61 13.01
C PHE A 55 -13.39 10.27 13.31
N PHE A 56 -13.19 10.78 14.53
CA PHE A 56 -11.92 11.38 14.95
C PHE A 56 -10.75 10.39 14.89
N THR A 57 -10.96 9.16 15.35
CA THR A 57 -9.92 8.11 15.28
C THR A 57 -9.59 7.74 13.84
N LEU A 58 -10.59 7.62 12.97
CA LEU A 58 -10.37 7.39 11.54
C LEU A 58 -9.57 8.55 10.92
N LEU A 59 -9.96 9.79 11.17
CA LEU A 59 -9.23 10.98 10.70
C LEU A 59 -7.77 10.94 11.15
N LEU A 60 -7.52 10.66 12.43
CA LEU A 60 -6.17 10.56 13.00
C LEU A 60 -5.35 9.43 12.34
N VAL A 61 -5.93 8.25 12.18
CA VAL A 61 -5.26 7.11 11.51
C VAL A 61 -4.86 7.48 10.08
N PHE A 62 -5.78 8.07 9.32
CA PHE A 62 -5.50 8.50 7.95
C PHE A 62 -4.46 9.62 7.90
N ALA A 63 -4.52 10.60 8.80
CA ALA A 63 -3.55 11.69 8.87
C ALA A 63 -2.13 11.16 9.12
N ILE A 64 -1.97 10.25 10.09
CA ILE A 64 -0.67 9.62 10.36
C ILE A 64 -0.24 8.78 9.17
N TYR A 65 -1.11 7.92 8.64
CA TYR A 65 -0.82 7.06 7.49
C TYR A 65 -0.31 7.86 6.29
N PHE A 66 -1.01 8.93 5.89
CA PHE A 66 -0.61 9.76 4.75
C PHE A 66 0.68 10.55 5.01
N SER A 67 0.95 10.90 6.27
CA SER A 67 2.18 11.57 6.68
C SER A 67 3.40 10.64 6.61
N THR A 68 3.25 9.40 7.07
CA THR A 68 4.37 8.45 7.25
C THR A 68 4.57 7.50 6.07
N ARG A 69 3.57 7.27 5.23
CA ARG A 69 3.70 6.36 4.09
C ARG A 69 4.75 6.86 3.09
N PRO A 70 5.47 5.96 2.40
CA PRO A 70 6.38 6.32 1.32
C PRO A 70 5.66 7.14 0.25
N LYS A 71 6.20 8.33 -0.07
CA LYS A 71 5.71 9.20 -1.14
C LYS A 71 6.39 8.83 -2.44
N GLY A 72 5.67 8.98 -3.54
CA GLY A 72 6.18 8.65 -4.87
C GLY A 72 5.11 8.02 -5.76
N GLU A 73 5.50 7.85 -7.01
CA GLU A 73 4.64 7.31 -8.04
C GLU A 73 4.45 5.80 -7.90
N LEU A 74 3.25 5.36 -8.25
CA LEU A 74 2.89 3.96 -8.38
C LEU A 74 2.90 3.61 -9.87
N LYS A 75 3.83 2.75 -10.29
CA LYS A 75 3.94 2.26 -11.67
C LYS A 75 3.30 0.87 -11.80
N PRO A 76 2.72 0.51 -12.95
CA PRO A 76 2.17 -0.83 -13.17
C PRO A 76 3.30 -1.86 -13.24
N CYS A 77 3.13 -2.98 -12.54
CA CYS A 77 4.05 -4.11 -12.63
C CYS A 77 4.02 -4.73 -14.04
N PRO A 78 5.18 -4.97 -14.69
CA PRO A 78 5.24 -5.55 -16.04
C PRO A 78 4.69 -6.98 -16.12
N HIS A 79 4.65 -7.70 -15.00
CA HIS A 79 4.20 -9.10 -14.94
C HIS A 79 2.71 -9.23 -14.61
N CYS A 80 2.24 -8.55 -13.55
CA CYS A 80 0.88 -8.74 -13.02
C CYS A 80 -0.03 -7.52 -13.21
N LYS A 81 0.47 -6.42 -13.78
CA LYS A 81 -0.24 -5.15 -14.03
C LYS A 81 -0.79 -4.44 -12.79
N LYS A 82 -0.57 -4.96 -11.58
CA LYS A 82 -0.89 -4.26 -10.33
C LYS A 82 0.07 -3.09 -10.14
N THR A 83 -0.45 -1.98 -9.62
CA THR A 83 0.33 -0.78 -9.32
C THR A 83 1.22 -1.01 -8.10
N VAL A 84 2.49 -0.70 -8.23
CA VAL A 84 3.51 -0.84 -7.18
C VAL A 84 4.37 0.41 -7.11
N HIS A 85 4.93 0.71 -5.93
CA HIS A 85 5.81 1.86 -5.76
C HIS A 85 7.07 1.73 -6.63
N HIS A 86 7.41 2.77 -7.38
CA HIS A 86 8.52 2.76 -8.34
C HIS A 86 9.90 2.44 -7.72
N ILE A 87 10.06 2.62 -6.40
CA ILE A 87 11.33 2.31 -5.72
C ILE A 87 11.58 0.81 -5.55
N LEU A 88 10.52 0.00 -5.52
CA LEU A 88 10.61 -1.44 -5.24
C LEU A 88 11.40 -2.17 -6.33
N ALA A 89 12.25 -3.11 -5.93
CA ALA A 89 12.93 -4.03 -6.84
C ALA A 89 12.05 -5.25 -7.20
N PHE A 90 11.19 -5.68 -6.27
CA PHE A 90 10.29 -6.83 -6.42
C PHE A 90 8.83 -6.44 -6.22
N CYS A 91 7.93 -7.06 -6.96
CA CYS A 91 6.50 -6.83 -6.81
C CYS A 91 5.97 -7.54 -5.53
N PRO A 92 5.31 -6.83 -4.59
CA PRO A 92 4.74 -7.44 -3.38
C PRO A 92 3.54 -8.37 -3.65
N PHE A 93 3.02 -8.39 -4.89
CA PHE A 93 1.90 -9.23 -5.30
C PHE A 93 2.35 -10.52 -6.02
N CYS A 94 3.16 -10.41 -7.07
CA CYS A 94 3.62 -11.58 -7.83
C CYS A 94 5.04 -12.06 -7.49
N LYS A 95 5.77 -11.32 -6.63
CA LYS A 95 7.15 -11.61 -6.18
C LYS A 95 8.21 -11.63 -7.28
N ARG A 96 7.85 -11.26 -8.52
CA ARG A 96 8.79 -11.12 -9.63
C ARG A 96 9.53 -9.77 -9.58
N PRO A 97 10.75 -9.69 -10.13
CA PRO A 97 11.47 -8.42 -10.23
C PRO A 97 10.70 -7.45 -11.12
N VAL A 98 10.66 -6.18 -10.71
CA VAL A 98 10.06 -5.06 -11.46
C VAL A 98 11.10 -4.07 -11.95
N LYS A 99 12.37 -4.28 -11.59
CA LYS A 99 13.56 -3.59 -12.09
C LYS A 99 14.56 -4.61 -12.57
N ARG A 100 15.41 -4.20 -13.51
CA ARG A 100 16.56 -4.99 -13.97
C ARG A 100 17.81 -4.47 -13.30
N GLU A 101 18.79 -5.33 -13.08
CA GLU A 101 20.16 -4.91 -12.76
C GLU A 101 21.03 -4.92 -14.02
N CYS A 102 21.95 -3.96 -14.11
CA CYS A 102 22.96 -3.96 -15.15
C CYS A 102 24.15 -4.85 -14.74
N LEU A 103 24.49 -5.84 -15.57
CA LEU A 103 25.58 -6.79 -15.27
C LEU A 103 26.99 -6.20 -15.43
N ARG A 104 27.10 -4.94 -15.88
CA ARG A 104 28.38 -4.23 -15.99
C ARG A 104 28.66 -3.31 -14.82
N CYS A 105 27.66 -2.57 -14.32
CA CYS A 105 27.84 -1.59 -13.24
C CYS A 105 27.02 -1.91 -11.98
N HIS A 106 26.25 -2.99 -11.98
CA HIS A 106 25.39 -3.45 -10.87
C HIS A 106 24.35 -2.44 -10.39
N GLU A 107 24.04 -1.43 -11.21
CA GLU A 107 23.00 -0.44 -10.92
C GLU A 107 21.62 -0.97 -11.32
N THR A 108 20.58 -0.60 -10.56
CA THR A 108 19.19 -0.96 -10.88
C THR A 108 18.59 0.02 -11.89
N VAL A 109 17.90 -0.50 -12.90
CA VAL A 109 17.26 0.27 -13.97
C VAL A 109 15.79 -0.11 -14.12
N GLU A 110 15.01 0.76 -14.76
CA GLU A 110 13.61 0.49 -15.05
C GLU A 110 13.44 -0.68 -16.04
N TRP A 111 12.32 -1.39 -15.95
CA TRP A 111 12.10 -2.64 -16.69
C TRP A 111 12.07 -2.48 -18.22
N ASP A 112 11.60 -1.33 -18.67
CA ASP A 112 11.44 -0.92 -20.06
C ASP A 112 12.72 -0.34 -20.66
N THR A 113 13.77 -0.17 -19.84
CA THR A 113 15.03 0.41 -20.29
C THR A 113 15.83 -0.62 -21.09
N VAL A 114 16.20 -0.28 -22.33
CA VAL A 114 17.03 -1.14 -23.21
C VAL A 114 18.53 -0.93 -22.98
N ILE A 115 18.94 0.29 -22.61
CA ILE A 115 20.34 0.69 -22.44
C ILE A 115 20.51 1.32 -21.06
N CYS A 116 21.46 0.83 -20.26
CA CYS A 116 21.72 1.38 -18.93
C CYS A 116 22.08 2.87 -19.00
N PRO A 117 21.38 3.77 -18.28
CA PRO A 117 21.65 5.21 -18.33
C PRO A 117 22.99 5.59 -17.69
N HIS A 118 23.54 4.74 -16.84
CA HIS A 118 24.79 5.00 -16.11
C HIS A 118 26.05 4.60 -16.90
N CYS A 119 26.06 3.40 -17.50
CA CYS A 119 27.24 2.86 -18.19
C CYS A 119 27.05 2.58 -19.69
N ARG A 120 25.86 2.87 -20.23
CA ARG A 120 25.47 2.66 -21.64
C ARG A 120 25.62 1.21 -22.15
N SER A 121 25.71 0.24 -21.25
CA SER A 121 25.71 -1.17 -21.64
C SER A 121 24.28 -1.66 -21.91
N THR A 122 24.15 -2.63 -22.81
CA THR A 122 22.92 -3.37 -23.11
C THR A 122 22.81 -4.66 -22.31
N ASN A 123 23.82 -4.97 -21.49
CA ASN A 123 23.88 -6.21 -20.72
C ASN A 123 23.09 -6.05 -19.42
N LEU A 124 21.79 -6.24 -19.53
CA LEU A 124 20.80 -6.16 -18.46
C LEU A 124 20.34 -7.57 -18.11
N THR A 125 19.94 -7.79 -16.86
CA THR A 125 19.32 -9.06 -16.48
C THR A 125 17.99 -9.26 -17.19
N ASP A 126 17.86 -10.40 -17.86
CA ASP A 126 16.61 -10.93 -18.37
C ASP A 126 16.07 -11.92 -17.34
N SER A 127 14.88 -11.64 -16.81
CA SER A 127 14.24 -12.46 -15.77
C SER A 127 13.62 -13.74 -16.31
#